data_AF-A0A812XK97-F1
#
_entry.id   AF-A0A812XK97-F1
#
_cell.length_a   1.000
_cell.length_b   1.000
_cell.length_c   1.000
_cell.angle_alpha   90.00
_cell.angle_beta   90.00
_cell.angle_gamma   90.00
#
_symmetry.space_group_name_H-M   'P 1'
#
loop_
_entity.id
_entity.type
_entity.pdbx_description
1 polymer ?
#
loop_
_entity_poly.entity_id
_entity_poly.type
_entity_poly.pdbx_seq_one_letter_code
_entity_poly.pdbx_strand_id
1 'polypeptide(L)'
;MKMGKVIIVTNAMEPWVETSCRNFLPALMPIVSQVQVIYARSVFDTMTCEAAKKQARGSSPGRALPGLYAANGMNKLSGSSQRMAAAPVDEMAPQRWKEIAFEQEITGFYSRYAHQSWKNIISIGDSIFERDAVRRVVINRPTANRKCRTKTAKLLDEPEIDELVAQVRVIHDALGLMVQYDGNLDIEIDEEDLKLDLSLAEKIMDR
;
A
#
# COMPACT_ATOMS: atom_id res chain seq x y z
N MET A 1 21.61 -12.25 -8.12
CA MET A 1 21.95 -10.88 -7.63
C MET A 1 20.76 -10.36 -6.83
N LYS A 2 20.99 -9.65 -5.71
CA LYS A 2 19.91 -9.03 -4.92
C LYS A 2 19.62 -7.63 -5.50
N MET A 3 18.44 -7.41 -6.08
CA MET A 3 18.10 -6.16 -6.78
C MET A 3 17.60 -5.03 -5.85
N GLY A 4 17.11 -5.35 -4.64
CA GLY A 4 16.59 -4.34 -3.71
C GLY A 4 15.93 -4.93 -2.47
N LYS A 5 15.29 -4.07 -1.67
CA LYS A 5 14.32 -4.50 -0.62
C LYS A 5 13.01 -4.82 -1.32
N VAL A 6 12.45 -5.99 -1.04
CA VAL A 6 11.13 -6.43 -1.52
C VAL A 6 10.19 -6.50 -0.32
N ILE A 7 8.99 -5.96 -0.47
CA ILE A 7 7.91 -6.01 0.51
C ILE A 7 6.60 -6.30 -0.21
N ILE A 8 5.67 -6.98 0.45
CA ILE A 8 4.29 -7.16 0.00
C ILE A 8 3.43 -6.16 0.76
N VAL A 9 2.60 -5.37 0.07
CA VAL A 9 1.63 -4.47 0.70
C VAL A 9 0.24 -4.80 0.19
N THR A 10 -0.64 -5.24 1.08
CA THR A 10 -1.97 -5.74 0.73
C THR A 10 -3.08 -5.04 1.52
N ASN A 11 -4.23 -4.87 0.89
CA ASN A 11 -5.46 -4.37 1.54
C ASN A 11 -6.26 -5.49 2.22
N ALA A 12 -5.79 -6.74 2.12
CA ALA A 12 -6.34 -7.88 2.83
C ALA A 12 -6.31 -7.72 4.35
N MET A 13 -7.05 -8.58 5.04
CA MET A 13 -6.91 -8.78 6.48
C MET A 13 -5.73 -9.70 6.81
N GLU A 14 -5.08 -9.45 7.94
CA GLU A 14 -4.07 -10.37 8.47
C GLU A 14 -4.74 -11.66 9.00
N PRO A 15 -4.16 -12.87 8.79
CA PRO A 15 -2.93 -13.21 8.05
C PRO A 15 -3.23 -13.80 6.66
N TRP A 16 -3.96 -13.08 5.79
CA TRP A 16 -4.44 -13.63 4.52
C TRP A 16 -3.30 -14.07 3.59
N VAL A 17 -2.19 -13.34 3.47
CA VAL A 17 -1.10 -13.72 2.53
C VAL A 17 -0.54 -15.11 2.85
N GLU A 18 -0.22 -15.37 4.12
CA GLU A 18 0.31 -16.66 4.57
C GLU A 18 -0.74 -17.77 4.53
N THR A 19 -2.00 -17.44 4.79
CA THR A 19 -3.10 -18.40 4.73
C THR A 19 -3.41 -18.80 3.29
N SER A 20 -3.37 -17.84 2.36
CA SER A 20 -3.52 -18.06 0.91
C SER A 20 -2.44 -18.98 0.38
N CYS A 21 -1.19 -18.61 0.67
CA CYS A 21 -0.05 -19.37 0.21
C CYS A 21 -0.10 -20.81 0.72
N ARG A 22 -0.43 -21.04 2.00
CA ARG A 22 -0.57 -22.40 2.54
C ARG A 22 -1.64 -23.25 1.86
N ASN A 23 -2.78 -22.65 1.49
CA ASN A 23 -3.91 -23.38 0.93
C ASN A 23 -3.78 -23.62 -0.58
N PHE A 24 -3.27 -22.63 -1.33
CA PHE A 24 -3.32 -22.64 -2.80
C PHE A 24 -1.95 -22.78 -3.47
N LEU A 25 -0.87 -22.29 -2.84
CA LEU A 25 0.49 -22.29 -3.41
C LEU A 25 1.54 -22.65 -2.35
N PRO A 26 1.45 -23.81 -1.68
CA PRO A 26 2.29 -24.12 -0.51
C PRO A 26 3.79 -24.19 -0.84
N ALA A 27 4.14 -24.50 -2.09
CA ALA A 27 5.52 -24.48 -2.56
C ALA A 27 6.18 -23.08 -2.50
N LEU A 28 5.39 -21.99 -2.49
CA LEU A 28 5.90 -20.62 -2.34
C LEU A 28 6.14 -20.23 -0.89
N MET A 29 5.65 -20.99 0.10
CA MET A 29 5.72 -20.62 1.52
C MET A 29 7.16 -20.37 2.01
N PRO A 30 8.17 -21.17 1.64
CA PRO A 30 9.56 -20.90 2.03
C PRO A 30 10.08 -19.55 1.53
N ILE A 31 9.55 -19.03 0.42
CA ILE A 31 9.93 -17.72 -0.13
C ILE A 31 9.08 -16.61 0.49
N VAL A 32 7.75 -16.78 0.52
CA VAL A 32 6.81 -15.78 1.05
C VAL A 32 7.11 -15.44 2.51
N SER A 33 7.45 -16.44 3.34
CA SER A 33 7.82 -16.22 4.74
C SER A 33 9.08 -15.37 4.96
N GLN A 34 9.92 -15.20 3.94
CA GLN A 34 11.11 -14.35 4.00
C GLN A 34 10.83 -12.91 3.55
N VAL A 35 9.65 -12.65 2.98
CA VAL A 35 9.25 -11.32 2.50
C VAL A 35 8.41 -10.64 3.57
N GLN A 36 8.74 -9.39 3.88
CA GLN A 36 7.95 -8.58 4.81
C GLN A 36 6.57 -8.30 4.19
N VAL A 37 5.50 -8.69 4.90
CA VAL A 37 4.11 -8.40 4.52
C VAL A 37 3.57 -7.25 5.36
N ILE A 38 2.99 -6.25 4.70
CA ILE A 38 2.32 -5.11 5.33
C ILE A 38 0.83 -5.16 4.97
N TYR A 39 0.00 -5.26 6.00
CA TYR A 39 -1.46 -5.16 5.89
C TYR A 39 -1.88 -3.70 6.01
N ALA A 40 -2.08 -3.05 4.86
CA ALA A 40 -2.25 -1.60 4.75
C ALA A 40 -3.46 -1.06 5.54
N ARG A 41 -4.57 -1.82 5.56
CA ARG A 41 -5.74 -1.48 6.38
C ARG A 41 -5.39 -1.40 7.87
N SER A 42 -4.68 -2.39 8.40
CA SER A 42 -4.27 -2.43 9.80
C SER A 42 -3.36 -1.25 10.18
N VAL A 43 -2.46 -0.85 9.27
CA VAL A 43 -1.61 0.34 9.43
C VAL A 43 -2.47 1.60 9.51
N PHE A 44 -3.41 1.76 8.59
CA PHE A 44 -4.31 2.91 8.57
C PHE A 44 -5.17 3.02 9.84
N ASP A 45 -5.76 1.91 10.27
CA ASP A 45 -6.59 1.87 11.48
C ASP A 45 -5.79 2.23 12.73
N THR A 46 -4.54 1.77 12.81
CA THR A 46 -3.64 2.11 13.92
C THR A 46 -3.32 3.61 13.93
N MET A 47 -2.93 4.19 12.79
CA MET A 47 -2.59 5.61 12.71
C MET A 47 -3.78 6.52 13.03
N THR A 48 -4.97 6.21 12.50
CA THR A 48 -6.18 7.00 12.75
C THR A 48 -6.62 6.92 14.22
N CYS A 49 -6.55 5.74 14.84
CA CYS A 49 -6.80 5.59 16.27
C CYS A 49 -5.80 6.39 17.13
N GLU A 50 -4.51 6.38 16.78
CA GLU A 50 -3.49 7.17 17.47
C GLU A 50 -3.71 8.67 17.33
N ALA A 51 -4.05 9.14 16.14
CA ALA A 51 -4.36 10.54 15.89
C ALA A 51 -5.57 11.01 16.72
N ALA A 52 -6.64 10.21 16.78
CA ALA A 52 -7.82 10.49 17.59
C ALA A 52 -7.47 10.57 19.09
N LYS A 53 -6.62 9.65 19.60
CA LYS A 53 -6.12 9.68 20.98
C LYS A 53 -5.29 10.92 21.29
N LYS A 54 -4.45 11.38 20.35
CA LYS A 54 -3.64 12.61 20.50
C LYS A 54 -4.53 13.85 20.53
N GLN A 55 -5.56 13.92 19.68
CA GLN A 55 -6.53 15.02 19.71
C GLN A 55 -7.32 15.06 21.04
N ALA A 56 -7.76 13.91 21.56
CA ALA A 56 -8.46 13.83 22.84
C ALA A 56 -7.60 14.20 24.06
N ARG A 57 -6.27 14.03 23.99
CA ARG A 57 -5.31 14.47 25.03
C ARG A 57 -4.92 15.94 24.91
N GLY A 58 -5.06 16.54 23.71
CA GLY A 58 -4.76 17.95 23.44
C GLY A 58 -5.92 18.91 23.74
N SER A 59 -7.14 18.41 23.92
CA SER A 59 -8.23 19.18 24.52
C SER A 59 -7.99 19.31 26.03
N SER A 60 -7.68 20.52 26.49
CA SER A 60 -7.62 20.87 27.93
C SER A 60 -8.81 20.26 28.67
N PRO A 61 -8.66 19.81 29.94
CA PRO A 61 -9.80 19.35 30.72
C PRO A 61 -10.74 20.54 30.91
N GLY A 62 -11.76 20.62 30.05
CA GLY A 62 -12.83 21.59 30.18
C GLY A 62 -13.45 21.42 31.56
N ARG A 63 -13.59 22.54 32.28
CA ARG A 63 -14.31 22.64 33.55
C ARG A 63 -15.50 21.68 33.54
N ALA A 64 -15.54 20.78 34.52
CA ALA A 64 -16.71 19.96 34.78
C ALA A 64 -17.95 20.86 34.85
N LEU A 65 -18.85 20.73 33.88
CA LEU A 65 -20.14 21.41 33.91
C LEU A 65 -20.95 20.81 35.07
N PRO A 66 -21.34 21.59 36.09
CA PRO A 66 -22.18 21.09 37.16
C PRO A 66 -23.57 20.73 36.60
N GLY A 67 -24.06 19.49 36.83
CA GLY A 67 -25.46 19.14 36.58
C GLY A 67 -25.77 17.83 35.83
N LEU A 68 -24.82 16.92 35.62
CA LEU A 68 -25.09 15.69 34.83
C LEU A 68 -25.65 14.48 35.60
N TYR A 69 -25.84 14.56 36.91
CA TYR A 69 -26.46 13.48 37.70
C TYR A 69 -27.87 13.87 38.12
N ALA A 70 -28.86 13.07 37.70
CA ALA A 70 -30.18 13.12 38.32
C ALA A 70 -30.14 12.38 39.67
N ALA A 71 -30.93 12.84 40.65
CA ALA A 71 -30.92 12.38 42.04
C ALA A 71 -31.25 10.87 42.24
N ASN A 72 -31.62 10.18 41.17
CA ASN A 72 -31.96 8.77 41.08
C ASN A 72 -30.82 7.89 40.51
N GLY A 73 -29.59 8.41 40.39
CA GLY A 73 -28.40 7.59 40.09
C GLY A 73 -28.29 7.07 38.66
N MET A 74 -29.21 7.46 37.76
CA MET A 74 -29.15 7.11 36.34
C MET A 74 -28.32 8.14 35.57
N ASN A 75 -27.29 7.65 34.89
CA ASN A 75 -26.44 8.43 34.01
C ASN A 75 -27.23 8.81 32.73
N LYS A 76 -27.45 10.12 32.48
CA LYS A 76 -28.14 10.60 31.26
C LYS A 76 -27.36 10.36 29.95
N LEU A 77 -26.15 9.80 30.03
CA LEU A 77 -25.31 9.46 28.87
C LEU A 77 -25.55 8.03 28.32
N SER A 78 -26.47 7.24 28.88
CA SER A 78 -26.72 5.87 28.38
C SER A 78 -27.57 5.80 27.10
N GLY A 79 -27.96 6.94 26.52
CA GLY A 79 -28.79 7.01 25.31
C GLY A 79 -28.04 7.22 24.00
N SER A 80 -26.71 7.42 24.01
CA SER A 80 -25.94 7.79 22.82
C SER A 80 -25.12 6.67 22.19
N SER A 81 -25.32 5.40 22.59
CA SER A 81 -24.67 4.25 21.95
C SER A 81 -25.38 3.76 20.67
N GLN A 82 -26.41 4.45 20.18
CA GLN A 82 -27.10 4.13 18.93
C GLN A 82 -26.99 5.29 17.95
N ARG A 83 -25.92 5.26 17.16
CA ARG A 83 -25.80 5.69 15.75
C ARG A 83 -24.32 5.83 15.41
N MET A 84 -23.62 4.70 15.24
CA MET A 84 -22.61 4.70 14.19
C MET A 84 -23.40 4.75 12.89
N ALA A 85 -23.71 5.97 12.45
CA ALA A 85 -24.12 6.19 11.07
C ALA A 85 -23.03 5.55 10.22
N ALA A 86 -23.41 4.63 9.32
CA ALA A 86 -22.49 4.09 8.33
C ALA A 86 -21.84 5.30 7.64
N ALA A 87 -20.58 5.57 7.97
CA ALA A 87 -19.82 6.57 7.26
C ALA A 87 -19.85 6.17 5.78
N PRO A 88 -20.01 7.12 4.85
CA PRO A 88 -19.95 6.80 3.43
C PRO A 88 -18.69 5.98 3.19
N VAL A 89 -18.84 4.82 2.54
CA VAL A 89 -17.71 3.97 2.19
C VAL A 89 -16.85 4.81 1.26
N ASP A 90 -15.72 5.28 1.77
CA ASP A 90 -14.76 6.03 0.99
C ASP A 90 -14.18 5.07 -0.05
N GLU A 91 -14.62 5.22 -1.30
CA GLU A 91 -14.20 4.39 -2.44
C GLU A 91 -12.68 4.45 -2.65
N MET A 92 -12.03 5.56 -2.22
CA MET A 92 -10.57 5.72 -2.24
C MET A 92 -9.87 5.17 -0.99
N ALA A 93 -10.60 4.63 -0.01
CA ALA A 93 -10.00 4.08 1.21
C ALA A 93 -8.91 3.02 0.91
N PRO A 94 -9.10 2.07 -0.03
CA PRO A 94 -8.06 1.10 -0.38
C PRO A 94 -6.77 1.75 -0.88
N GLN A 95 -6.85 2.84 -1.66
CA GLN A 95 -5.69 3.60 -2.10
C GLN A 95 -5.02 4.32 -0.92
N ARG A 96 -5.81 5.01 -0.09
CA ARG A 96 -5.31 5.77 1.08
C ARG A 96 -4.59 4.88 2.08
N TRP A 97 -5.08 3.66 2.32
CA TRP A 97 -4.40 2.68 3.17
C TRP A 97 -3.00 2.39 2.62
N LYS A 98 -2.89 2.18 1.30
CA LYS A 98 -1.60 1.93 0.65
C LYS A 98 -0.71 3.16 0.64
N GLU A 99 -1.23 4.37 0.46
CA GLU A 99 -0.46 5.61 0.55
C GLU A 99 0.26 5.71 1.89
N ILE A 100 -0.45 5.49 3.00
CA ILE A 100 0.15 5.51 4.34
C ILE A 100 1.20 4.42 4.51
N ALA A 101 0.88 3.18 4.12
CA ALA A 101 1.80 2.05 4.24
C ALA A 101 3.09 2.28 3.40
N PHE A 102 2.94 2.76 2.17
CA PHE A 102 4.04 3.10 1.28
C PHE A 102 4.88 4.25 1.84
N GLU A 103 4.26 5.33 2.32
CA GLU A 103 4.98 6.45 2.92
C GLU A 103 5.85 6.00 4.09
N GLN A 104 5.30 5.18 5.00
CA GLN A 104 6.03 4.64 6.13
C GLN A 104 7.23 3.77 5.69
N GLU A 105 7.02 2.81 4.79
CA GLU A 105 8.06 1.86 4.39
C GLU A 105 9.16 2.53 3.53
N ILE A 106 8.77 3.41 2.60
CA ILE A 106 9.71 4.10 1.72
C ILE A 106 10.53 5.11 2.52
N THR A 107 9.88 5.88 3.41
CA THR A 107 10.58 6.81 4.30
C THR A 107 11.54 6.06 5.22
N GLY A 108 11.10 4.95 5.84
CA GLY A 108 11.95 4.10 6.67
C GLY A 108 13.17 3.55 5.92
N PHE A 109 13.00 3.18 4.65
CA PHE A 109 14.12 2.70 3.82
C PHE A 109 15.13 3.81 3.46
N TYR A 110 14.65 5.02 3.15
CA TYR A 110 15.47 6.15 2.70
C TYR A 110 15.83 7.16 3.81
N SER A 111 15.66 6.81 5.08
CA SER A 111 16.06 7.63 6.24
C SER A 111 17.24 7.04 7.02
N ARG A 112 17.98 6.10 6.42
CA ARG A 112 19.08 5.41 7.10
C ARG A 112 20.27 6.30 7.42
N TYR A 113 20.41 7.43 6.71
CA TYR A 113 21.43 8.43 6.96
C TYR A 113 20.95 9.82 6.50
N ALA A 114 21.56 10.86 7.06
CA ALA A 114 21.20 12.24 6.77
C ALA A 114 21.32 12.57 5.27
N HIS A 115 20.34 13.32 4.75
CA HIS A 115 20.29 13.76 3.36
C HIS A 115 20.26 12.64 2.29
N GLN A 116 19.86 11.42 2.64
CA GLN A 116 19.62 10.36 1.67
C GLN A 116 18.50 10.78 0.69
N SER A 117 18.77 10.71 -0.61
CA SER A 117 17.72 10.89 -1.64
C SER A 117 17.06 9.56 -1.95
N TRP A 118 15.76 9.62 -2.20
CA TRP A 118 15.00 8.52 -2.77
C TRP A 118 15.49 8.27 -4.19
N LYS A 119 15.82 7.00 -4.51
CA LYS A 119 16.51 6.65 -5.77
C LYS A 119 15.56 6.00 -6.77
N ASN A 120 15.07 4.81 -6.44
CA ASN A 120 14.30 3.94 -7.32
C ASN A 120 13.20 3.28 -6.49
N ILE A 121 11.96 3.34 -6.97
CA ILE A 121 10.79 2.72 -6.34
C ILE A 121 10.01 2.05 -7.46
N ILE A 122 9.75 0.76 -7.28
CA ILE A 122 9.02 -0.07 -8.24
C ILE A 122 7.78 -0.61 -7.53
N SER A 123 6.61 -0.32 -8.07
CA SER A 123 5.33 -0.84 -7.59
C SER A 123 4.74 -1.76 -8.66
N ILE A 124 4.35 -2.96 -8.26
CA ILE A 124 3.75 -3.97 -9.13
C ILE A 124 2.47 -4.45 -8.43
N GLY A 125 1.34 -4.40 -9.12
CA GLY A 125 0.04 -4.77 -8.58
C GLY A 125 -1.02 -4.81 -9.66
N ASP A 126 -2.09 -5.53 -9.40
CA ASP A 126 -3.27 -5.68 -10.28
C ASP A 126 -4.15 -4.43 -10.30
N SER A 127 -4.17 -3.66 -9.21
CA SER A 127 -5.05 -2.49 -9.13
C SER A 127 -4.38 -1.18 -9.54
N ILE A 128 -5.22 -0.21 -9.89
CA ILE A 128 -4.80 1.19 -10.00
C ILE A 128 -4.40 1.79 -8.65
N PHE A 129 -4.86 1.19 -7.54
CA PHE A 129 -4.63 1.72 -6.20
C PHE A 129 -3.14 1.71 -5.81
N GLU A 130 -2.37 0.68 -6.14
CA GLU A 130 -0.92 0.66 -5.86
C GLU A 130 -0.20 1.67 -6.74
N ARG A 131 -0.58 1.72 -8.03
CA ARG A 131 -0.02 2.62 -9.03
C ARG A 131 -0.16 4.09 -8.61
N ASP A 132 -1.35 4.50 -8.18
CA ASP A 132 -1.62 5.88 -7.83
C ASP A 132 -1.12 6.23 -6.42
N ALA A 133 -1.17 5.27 -5.48
CA ALA A 133 -0.63 5.47 -4.14
C ALA A 133 0.86 5.79 -4.17
N VAL A 134 1.67 5.01 -4.90
CA VAL A 134 3.13 5.23 -4.94
C VAL A 134 3.48 6.56 -5.59
N ARG A 135 2.72 6.98 -6.62
CA ARG A 135 2.91 8.30 -7.26
C ARG A 135 2.64 9.43 -6.30
N ARG A 136 1.53 9.36 -5.56
CA ARG A 136 1.17 10.41 -4.60
C ARG A 136 2.24 10.52 -3.51
N VAL A 137 2.68 9.38 -2.96
CA VAL A 137 3.74 9.34 -1.94
C VAL A 137 5.04 9.93 -2.46
N VAL A 138 5.45 9.58 -3.69
CA VAL A 138 6.68 10.13 -4.27
C VAL A 138 6.54 11.63 -4.51
N ILE A 139 5.42 12.13 -5.05
CA ILE A 139 5.21 13.57 -5.30
C ILE A 139 5.33 14.36 -3.99
N ASN A 140 4.78 13.84 -2.89
CA ASN A 140 4.76 14.50 -1.60
C ASN A 140 6.02 14.27 -0.74
N ARG A 141 7.05 13.60 -1.27
CA ARG A 141 8.26 13.24 -0.49
C ARG A 141 9.05 14.48 -0.03
N PRO A 142 9.74 14.41 1.13
CA PRO A 142 10.51 15.53 1.67
C PRO A 142 11.63 16.06 0.75
N THR A 143 12.20 15.19 -0.10
CA THR A 143 13.26 15.55 -1.06
C THR A 143 12.72 15.69 -2.48
N ALA A 144 11.62 16.42 -2.68
CA ALA A 144 10.98 16.61 -3.98
C ALA A 144 11.95 17.16 -5.05
N ASN A 145 12.91 18.00 -4.64
CA ASN A 145 13.91 18.61 -5.53
C ASN A 145 14.97 17.63 -6.07
N ARG A 146 14.98 16.37 -5.63
CA ARG A 146 15.97 15.35 -6.07
C ARG A 146 15.29 14.27 -6.88
N LYS A 147 15.85 13.87 -8.03
CA LYS A 147 15.27 12.85 -8.93
C LYS A 147 15.02 11.53 -8.20
N CYS A 148 13.79 11.03 -8.25
CA CYS A 148 13.36 9.70 -7.81
C CYS A 148 12.74 8.97 -9.01
N ARG A 149 13.25 7.79 -9.36
CA ARG A 149 12.72 6.96 -10.46
C ARG A 149 11.56 6.14 -9.92
N THR A 150 10.36 6.48 -10.37
CA THR A 150 9.13 5.82 -9.94
C THR A 150 8.60 4.99 -11.10
N LYS A 151 8.46 3.69 -10.86
CA LYS A 151 8.13 2.72 -11.90
C LYS A 151 6.93 1.91 -11.44
N THR A 152 5.89 1.89 -12.26
CA THR A 152 4.66 1.15 -11.97
C THR A 152 4.43 0.11 -13.05
N ALA A 153 4.01 -1.09 -12.65
CA ALA A 153 3.47 -2.11 -13.54
C ALA A 153 2.09 -2.52 -13.01
N LYS A 154 1.04 -2.12 -13.74
CA LYS A 154 -0.34 -2.54 -13.49
C LYS A 154 -0.59 -3.88 -14.19
N LEU A 155 -0.94 -4.90 -13.41
CA LEU A 155 -1.21 -6.27 -13.84
C LEU A 155 -2.68 -6.43 -14.24
N LEU A 156 -3.05 -7.50 -14.95
CA LEU A 156 -4.44 -7.72 -15.36
C LEU A 156 -5.40 -7.80 -14.16
N ASP A 157 -6.61 -7.30 -14.34
CA ASP A 157 -7.70 -7.50 -13.38
C ASP A 157 -8.30 -8.89 -13.61
N GLU A 158 -8.45 -9.68 -12.54
CA GLU A 158 -9.09 -11.01 -12.57
C GLU A 158 -8.58 -11.97 -13.67
N PRO A 159 -7.25 -12.21 -13.76
CA PRO A 159 -6.70 -13.05 -14.82
C PRO A 159 -7.09 -14.53 -14.69
N GLU A 160 -7.22 -15.21 -15.81
CA GLU A 160 -7.21 -16.68 -15.85
C GLU A 160 -5.84 -17.23 -15.41
N ILE A 161 -5.77 -18.53 -15.07
CA ILE A 161 -4.54 -19.14 -14.58
C ILE A 161 -3.39 -19.02 -15.59
N ASP A 162 -3.68 -19.23 -16.88
CA ASP A 162 -2.67 -19.12 -17.93
C ASP A 162 -2.18 -17.68 -18.10
N GLU A 163 -3.07 -16.70 -17.99
CA GLU A 163 -2.75 -15.27 -18.01
C GLU A 163 -1.94 -14.85 -16.77
N LEU A 164 -2.26 -15.40 -15.60
CA LEU A 164 -1.49 -15.21 -14.36
C LEU A 164 -0.05 -15.72 -14.50
N VAL A 165 0.13 -16.89 -15.11
CA VAL A 165 1.47 -17.44 -15.36
C VAL A 165 2.21 -16.59 -16.38
N ALA A 166 1.56 -16.21 -17.48
CA ALA A 166 2.16 -15.40 -18.55
C ALA A 166 2.61 -14.03 -18.03
N GLN A 167 1.75 -13.29 -17.33
CA GLN A 167 2.10 -11.95 -16.83
C GLN A 167 3.24 -11.98 -15.80
N VAL A 168 3.31 -13.01 -14.95
CA VAL A 168 4.42 -13.18 -13.99
C VAL A 168 5.74 -13.42 -14.72
N ARG A 169 5.74 -14.17 -15.83
CA ARG A 169 6.94 -14.37 -16.68
C ARG A 169 7.37 -13.05 -17.34
N VAL A 170 6.43 -12.30 -17.90
CA VAL A 170 6.69 -10.98 -18.51
C VAL A 170 7.34 -10.03 -17.50
N ILE A 171 6.80 -9.96 -16.27
CA ILE A 171 7.40 -9.16 -15.20
C ILE A 171 8.79 -9.67 -14.81
N HIS A 172 8.96 -10.98 -14.66
CA HIS A 172 10.25 -11.58 -14.32
C HIS A 172 11.35 -11.18 -15.32
N ASP A 173 11.06 -11.30 -16.61
CA ASP A 173 12.03 -11.04 -17.68
C ASP A 173 12.34 -9.54 -17.82
N ALA A 174 11.35 -8.68 -17.60
CA ALA A 174 11.53 -7.23 -17.64
C ALA A 174 12.11 -6.63 -16.36
N LEU A 175 12.08 -7.34 -15.22
CA LEU A 175 12.42 -6.78 -13.92
C LEU A 175 13.84 -6.17 -13.91
N GLY A 176 14.80 -6.82 -14.55
CA GLY A 176 16.16 -6.32 -14.69
C GLY A 176 16.22 -4.97 -15.43
N LEU A 177 15.49 -4.85 -16.53
CA LEU A 177 15.40 -3.62 -17.33
C LEU A 177 14.66 -2.52 -16.58
N MET A 178 13.53 -2.85 -15.94
CA MET A 178 12.81 -1.92 -15.06
C MET A 178 13.74 -1.37 -13.99
N VAL A 179 14.54 -2.20 -13.34
CA VAL A 179 15.50 -1.74 -12.32
C VAL A 179 16.52 -0.77 -12.91
N GLN A 180 17.10 -1.08 -14.08
CA GLN A 180 18.18 -0.31 -14.70
C GLN A 180 17.72 0.99 -15.39
N TYR A 181 16.47 1.05 -15.86
CA TYR A 181 15.95 2.21 -16.59
C TYR A 181 16.12 3.54 -15.82
N ASP A 182 16.73 4.56 -16.43
CA ASP A 182 17.03 5.85 -15.80
C ASP A 182 15.88 6.88 -15.92
N GLY A 183 14.67 6.45 -15.59
CA GLY A 183 13.50 7.30 -15.67
C GLY A 183 12.33 6.79 -14.85
N ASN A 184 11.20 7.46 -15.03
CA ASN A 184 9.92 6.96 -14.55
C ASN A 184 9.35 5.99 -15.58
N LEU A 185 8.69 4.93 -15.13
CA LEU A 185 7.96 4.02 -16.02
C LEU A 185 6.52 3.92 -15.54
N ASP A 186 5.60 3.88 -16.50
CA ASP A 186 4.21 3.57 -16.27
C ASP A 186 3.77 2.52 -17.26
N ILE A 187 3.81 1.27 -16.81
CA ILE A 187 3.46 0.10 -17.59
C ILE A 187 2.09 -0.37 -17.13
N GLU A 188 1.24 -0.66 -18.11
CA GLU A 188 -0.02 -1.34 -17.94
C GLU A 188 0.03 -2.56 -18.86
N ILE A 189 -0.13 -3.74 -18.26
CA ILE A 189 -0.18 -5.02 -18.97
C ILE A 189 -1.61 -5.24 -19.42
N ASP A 190 -1.78 -5.47 -20.71
CA ASP A 190 -3.04 -5.86 -21.33
C ASP A 190 -2.96 -7.30 -21.88
N GLU A 191 -4.07 -7.83 -22.37
CA GLU A 191 -4.09 -9.19 -22.93
C GLU A 191 -3.23 -9.33 -24.19
N GLU A 192 -3.02 -8.26 -24.95
CA GLU A 192 -2.25 -8.29 -26.19
C GLU A 192 -0.77 -8.51 -25.91
N ASP A 193 -0.27 -7.91 -24.82
CA ASP A 193 1.07 -8.15 -24.29
C ASP A 193 1.34 -9.62 -23.98
N LEU A 194 0.32 -10.33 -23.47
CA LEU A 194 0.46 -11.74 -23.09
C LEU A 194 0.41 -12.68 -24.30
N LYS A 195 -0.32 -12.30 -25.35
CA LYS A 195 -0.51 -13.12 -26.56
C LYS A 195 0.72 -13.17 -27.45
N LEU A 196 1.53 -12.12 -27.42
CA LEU A 196 2.61 -11.95 -28.39
C LEU A 196 3.99 -12.38 -27.87
N ASP A 197 4.11 -12.92 -26.65
CA ASP A 197 5.42 -13.01 -25.94
C ASP A 197 6.21 -11.69 -26.09
N LEU A 198 5.50 -10.56 -26.25
CA LEU A 198 6.11 -9.25 -26.44
C LEU A 198 6.86 -8.98 -25.16
N SER A 199 8.18 -8.96 -25.28
CA SER A 199 9.00 -8.68 -24.14
C SER A 199 8.60 -7.28 -23.68
N LEU A 200 8.14 -7.16 -22.43
CA LEU A 200 7.91 -5.87 -21.80
C LEU A 200 9.18 -4.97 -21.88
N ALA A 201 10.34 -5.55 -22.20
CA ALA A 201 11.52 -4.87 -22.68
C ALA A 201 11.28 -3.91 -23.86
N GLU A 202 10.50 -4.26 -24.89
CA GLU A 202 10.19 -3.37 -26.03
C GLU A 202 9.40 -2.14 -25.56
N LYS A 203 8.34 -2.33 -24.75
CA LYS A 203 7.61 -1.22 -24.13
C LYS A 203 8.49 -0.32 -23.24
N ILE A 204 9.57 -0.87 -22.67
CA ILE A 204 10.55 -0.11 -21.87
C ILE A 204 11.60 0.58 -22.76
N MET A 205 12.01 -0.05 -23.87
CA MET A 205 13.03 0.48 -24.79
C MET A 205 12.48 1.57 -25.71
N ASP A 206 11.20 1.51 -26.07
CA ASP A 206 10.54 2.50 -26.94
C ASP A 206 10.15 3.82 -26.22
N ARG A 207 10.54 3.99 -24.94
CA ARG A 207 10.24 5.16 -24.10
C ARG A 207 11.46 5.89 -23.59
#